data_AF-A9EC21-F1
#
_entry.id   AF-A9EC21-F1
#
_cell.length_a   1.000
_cell.length_b   1.000
_cell.length_c   1.000
_cell.angle_alpha   90.00
_cell.angle_beta   90.00
_cell.angle_gamma   90.00
#
_symmetry.space_group_name_H-M   'P 1'
#
loop_
_entity.id
_entity.type
_entity.pdbx_description
1 polymer ?
#
loop_
_entity_poly.entity_id
_entity_poly.type
_entity_poly.pdbx_seq_one_letter_code
_entity_poly.pdbx_strand_id
1 'polypeptide(L)'
;MSKNVYILRESKETGELHLFLANSTEKNECKSQHKSICGQMNIEDKSRTIFSCQPEDRARTQCAKIGRAVCTTCVSHLYMDKI
;
A
#
# COMPACT_ATOMS: atom_id res chain seq x y z
N MET A 1 -2.80 20.37 -1.59
CA MET A 1 -2.31 19.21 -2.37
C MET A 1 -2.53 17.95 -1.54
N SER A 2 -3.49 17.11 -1.93
CA SER A 2 -3.71 15.81 -1.29
C SER A 2 -2.49 14.94 -1.57
N LYS A 3 -1.72 14.58 -0.54
CA LYS A 3 -0.62 13.63 -0.69
C LYS A 3 -1.21 12.22 -0.66
N ASN A 4 -1.06 11.50 -1.76
CA ASN A 4 -1.31 10.07 -1.79
C ASN A 4 -0.37 9.41 -0.77
N VAL A 5 -0.97 8.70 0.17
CA VAL A 5 -0.26 7.88 1.15
C VAL A 5 -0.62 6.42 0.92
N TYR A 6 0.29 5.53 1.32
CA TYR A 6 0.20 4.12 1.05
C TYR A 6 0.27 3.36 2.37
N ILE A 7 -0.41 2.22 2.37
CA ILE A 7 -0.49 1.32 3.50
C ILE A 7 -0.17 -0.08 2.97
N LEU A 8 0.82 -0.74 3.55
CA LEU A 8 1.21 -2.10 3.17
C LEU A 8 0.64 -3.09 4.17
N ARG A 9 -0.10 -4.07 3.67
CA ARG A 9 -0.77 -5.08 4.48
C ARG A 9 -0.51 -6.47 3.91
N GLU A 10 -0.40 -7.43 4.80
CA GLU A 10 -0.28 -8.84 4.48
C GLU A 10 -1.65 -9.47 4.28
N SER A 11 -1.81 -10.23 3.20
CA SER A 11 -2.98 -11.06 2.95
C SER A 11 -2.97 -12.27 3.88
N LYS A 12 -4.08 -12.55 4.56
CA LYS A 12 -4.25 -13.79 5.35
C LYS A 12 -4.24 -15.03 4.47
N GLU A 13 -4.74 -14.91 3.24
CA GLU A 13 -4.94 -16.05 2.34
C GLU A 13 -3.64 -16.50 1.68
N THR A 14 -2.83 -15.54 1.23
CA THR A 14 -1.63 -15.83 0.43
C THR A 14 -0.32 -15.54 1.16
N GLY A 15 -0.35 -14.77 2.26
CA GLY A 15 0.85 -14.24 2.91
C GLY A 15 1.57 -13.17 2.09
N GLU A 16 1.03 -12.78 0.93
CA GLU A 16 1.60 -11.73 0.08
C GLU A 16 1.26 -10.34 0.63
N LEU A 17 2.18 -9.39 0.48
CA LEU A 17 2.00 -8.02 0.94
C LEU A 17 1.44 -7.15 -0.19
N HIS A 18 0.26 -6.58 0.02
CA HIS A 18 -0.41 -5.69 -0.93
C HIS A 18 -0.46 -4.25 -0.43
N LEU A 19 -0.32 -3.31 -1.37
CA LEU A 19 -0.41 -1.89 -1.10
C LEU A 19 -1.85 -1.39 -1.26
N PHE A 20 -2.25 -0.52 -0.35
CA PHE A 20 -3.53 0.16 -0.36
C PHE A 20 -3.27 1.66 -0.47
N LEU A 21 -3.91 2.29 -1.44
CA LEU A 21 -3.88 3.74 -1.57
C LEU A 21 -4.78 4.35 -0.49
N ALA A 22 -4.31 5.41 0.12
CA ALA A 22 -4.99 6.17 1.13
C ALA A 22 -4.77 7.66 0.88
N ASN A 23 -5.73 8.49 1.26
CA ASN A 23 -5.60 9.92 1.17
C ASN A 23 -5.31 10.47 2.56
N SER A 24 -4.19 11.17 2.73
CA SER A 24 -3.94 11.94 3.95
C SER A 24 -4.76 13.22 3.85
N THR A 25 -5.79 13.34 4.68
CA THR A 25 -6.57 14.57 4.79
C THR A 25 -5.86 15.57 5.71
N GLU A 26 -6.19 16.86 5.61
CA GLU A 26 -5.64 17.94 6.48
C GLU A 26 -5.92 17.69 7.98
N LYS A 27 -6.86 16.79 8.31
CA LYS A 27 -7.17 16.37 9.68
C LYS A 27 -6.29 15.22 10.21
N ASN A 28 -5.16 14.91 9.56
CA ASN A 28 -4.32 13.73 9.87
C ASN A 28 -5.06 12.38 9.73
N GLU A 29 -6.25 12.33 9.13
CA GLU A 29 -6.93 11.08 8.88
C GLU A 29 -6.45 10.48 7.56
N CYS A 30 -5.86 9.29 7.62
CA CYS A 30 -5.54 8.48 6.46
C CYS A 30 -6.68 7.51 6.18
N LYS A 31 -7.56 7.86 5.23
CA LYS A 31 -8.60 6.93 4.79
C LYS A 31 -8.06 6.05 3.69
N SER A 32 -7.86 4.77 4.01
CA SER A 32 -7.47 3.74 3.07
C SER A 32 -8.64 3.30 2.20
N GLN A 33 -8.39 3.06 0.92
CA GLN A 33 -9.36 2.38 0.06
C GLN A 33 -9.66 0.97 0.60
N HIS A 34 -10.87 0.48 0.29
CA HIS A 34 -11.30 -0.87 0.66
C HIS A 34 -10.51 -1.96 -0.06
N LYS A 35 -9.93 -1.64 -1.22
CA LYS A 35 -9.18 -2.57 -2.06
C LYS A 35 -7.73 -2.14 -2.19
N SER A 36 -6.85 -3.12 -2.35
CA SER A 36 -5.46 -2.91 -2.74
C SER A 36 -5.39 -2.28 -4.13
N ILE A 37 -4.27 -1.63 -4.44
CA ILE A 37 -4.06 -0.94 -5.72
C ILE A 37 -4.03 -1.92 -6.91
N CYS A 38 -3.63 -3.17 -6.70
CA CYS A 38 -3.73 -4.22 -7.72
C CYS A 38 -5.12 -4.86 -7.79
N GLY A 39 -6.02 -4.55 -6.85
CA GLY A 39 -7.36 -5.08 -6.80
C GLY A 39 -7.48 -6.55 -6.41
N GLN A 40 -6.42 -7.18 -5.90
CA GLN A 40 -6.43 -8.62 -5.55
C GLN A 40 -6.73 -8.88 -4.07
N MET A 41 -6.56 -7.87 -3.21
CA MET A 41 -6.77 -7.99 -1.76
C MET A 41 -7.75 -6.93 -1.27
N ASN A 42 -8.72 -7.34 -0.45
CA ASN A 42 -9.63 -6.44 0.27
C ASN A 42 -9.06 -6.08 1.65
N ILE A 43 -9.54 -4.99 2.23
CA ILE A 43 -9.14 -4.53 3.57
C ILE A 43 -9.53 -5.51 4.68
N GLU A 44 -10.55 -6.34 4.45
CA GLU A 44 -11.05 -7.33 5.40
C GLU A 44 -10.14 -8.57 5.45
N ASP A 45 -9.51 -8.92 4.32
CA ASP A 45 -8.53 -10.02 4.17
C ASP A 45 -7.16 -9.76 4.79
N LYS A 46 -6.97 -8.62 5.47
CA LYS A 46 -5.67 -8.27 6.07
C LYS A 46 -5.36 -9.10 7.32
N SER A 47 -4.17 -9.68 7.35
CA SER A 47 -3.57 -10.37 8.49
C SER A 47 -2.88 -9.36 9.39
N ARG A 48 -1.95 -8.61 8.80
CA ARG A 48 -1.04 -7.72 9.50
C ARG A 48 -0.84 -6.46 8.68
N THR A 49 -0.75 -5.32 9.37
CA THR A 49 -0.33 -4.06 8.75
C THR A 49 1.16 -3.89 8.98
N ILE A 50 1.95 -3.78 7.91
CA ILE A 50 3.39 -3.58 7.97
C ILE A 50 3.70 -2.09 8.20
N PHE A 51 3.04 -1.23 7.44
CA PHE A 51 3.09 0.21 7.63
C PHE A 51 1.80 0.87 7.16
N SER A 52 1.52 2.05 7.71
CA SER A 52 0.38 2.87 7.34
C SER A 52 0.78 4.33 7.15
N CYS A 53 -0.03 5.08 6.38
CA CYS A 53 0.16 6.51 6.13
C CYS A 53 1.54 6.90 5.58
N GLN A 54 2.18 6.04 4.78
CA GLN A 54 3.51 6.38 4.25
C GLN A 54 3.40 7.11 2.91
N PRO A 55 4.12 8.20 2.67
CA PRO A 55 4.19 8.81 1.34
C PRO A 55 4.83 7.85 0.33
N GLU A 56 4.58 8.08 -0.96
CA GLU A 56 5.08 7.24 -2.07
C GLU A 56 6.56 6.87 -1.91
N ASP A 57 7.43 7.86 -1.68
CA ASP A 57 8.88 7.68 -1.58
C ASP A 57 9.29 6.72 -0.46
N ARG A 58 8.66 6.86 0.72
CA ARG A 58 8.88 5.95 1.85
C ARG A 58 8.29 4.58 1.58
N ALA A 59 7.09 4.51 0.99
CA ALA A 59 6.45 3.26 0.64
C ALA A 59 7.30 2.45 -0.33
N ARG A 60 7.86 3.09 -1.37
CA ARG A 60 8.83 2.48 -2.30
C ARG A 60 10.06 1.97 -1.58
N THR A 61 10.67 2.80 -0.71
CA THR A 61 11.85 2.41 0.06
C THR A 61 11.58 1.20 0.95
N GLN A 62 10.42 1.15 1.61
CA GLN A 62 10.06 0.00 2.44
C GLN A 62 9.74 -1.24 1.61
N CYS A 63 9.02 -1.10 0.49
CA CYS A 63 8.76 -2.23 -0.42
C CYS A 63 10.06 -2.81 -0.97
N ALA A 64 11.02 -1.96 -1.35
CA ALA A 64 12.34 -2.39 -1.80
C ALA A 64 13.14 -3.12 -0.70
N LYS A 65 13.04 -2.68 0.56
CA LYS A 65 13.67 -3.35 1.71
C LYS A 65 13.06 -4.71 2.01
N ILE A 66 11.76 -4.87 1.85
CA ILE A 66 11.07 -6.15 2.10
C ILE A 66 11.31 -7.13 0.95
N GLY A 67 11.30 -6.65 -0.30
CA GLY A 67 11.60 -7.45 -1.48
C GLY A 67 10.45 -8.36 -1.90
N ARG A 68 10.76 -9.64 -2.16
CA ARG A 68 9.88 -10.59 -2.88
C ARG A 68 8.54 -10.90 -2.22
N ALA A 69 8.35 -10.57 -0.94
CA ALA A 69 7.07 -10.74 -0.27
C ALA A 69 6.02 -9.70 -0.69
N VAL A 70 6.43 -8.62 -1.37
CA VAL A 70 5.51 -7.59 -1.86
C VAL A 70 4.97 -7.96 -3.23
N CYS A 71 3.65 -7.82 -3.38
CA CYS A 71 2.94 -7.98 -4.64
C CYS A 71 3.61 -7.16 -5.75
N THR A 72 4.12 -7.85 -6.77
CA THR A 72 4.86 -7.22 -7.87
C THR A 72 4.00 -6.19 -8.60
N THR A 73 2.71 -6.48 -8.81
CA THR A 73 1.76 -5.56 -9.44
C THR A 73 1.61 -4.27 -8.62
N CYS A 74 1.49 -4.39 -7.28
CA CYS A 74 1.41 -3.22 -6.41
C CYS A 74 2.67 -2.34 -6.51
N VAL A 75 3.85 -2.98 -6.55
CA VAL A 75 5.11 -2.27 -6.72
C VAL A 75 5.18 -1.58 -8.09
N SER A 76 4.74 -2.25 -9.16
CA SER A 76 4.67 -1.64 -10.50
C SER A 76 3.79 -0.39 -10.50
N HIS A 77 2.59 -0.44 -9.90
CA HIS A 77 1.73 0.75 -9.76
C HIS A 77 2.43 1.89 -9.01
N LEU A 78 3.22 1.59 -7.98
CA LEU A 78 4.00 2.62 -7.29
C LEU A 78 5.03 3.29 -8.21
N TYR A 79 5.61 2.60 -9.18
CA TYR A 79 6.61 3.18 -10.09
C TYR A 79 6.00 3.79 -11.36
N MET A 80 4.80 3.36 -11.77
CA MET A 80 4.11 3.84 -12.97
C MET A 80 3.48 5.22 -12.82
N ASP A 81 3.21 5.70 -11.61
CA ASP A 81 2.64 7.05 -11.34
C ASP A 81 3.60 8.21 -11.70
N LYS A 82 4.72 7.94 -12.38
CA LYS A 82 5.77 8.91 -12.78
C LYS A 82 5.95 9.08 -14.29
N ILE A 83 5.00 8.65 -15.13
CA ILE A 83 5.04 8.85 -16.59
C ILE A 83 4.04 9.93 -17.01
#